data_AF-A0A9P4HCK5-F1
#
_entry.id   AF-A0A9P4HCK5-F1
#
_cell.length_a   1.000
_cell.length_b   1.000
_cell.length_c   1.000
_cell.angle_alpha   90.00
_cell.angle_beta   90.00
_cell.angle_gamma   90.00
#
_symmetry.space_group_name_H-M   'P 1'
#
loop_
_entity.id
_entity.type
_entity.pdbx_description
1 polymer ?
#
loop_
_entity_poly.entity_id
_entity_poly.type
_entity_poly.pdbx_seq_one_letter_code
_entity_poly.pdbx_strand_id
1 'polypeptide(L)'
;MRRASAGFRDTFGSDLCSDQAEQLPVGSYQMHITMIDDSHHEPAGGLQLSCPGWPDSMENTSQTRISVIYRTRTWDLMPSDLTRPLAETNVGEIIILALRLGLQWRVLDLASGRMQAVGNGLNLNGNEAKGLGIILRLTETGRSKLSGLIPSRAVDKMLLDILPGDRKPIGMDFPLIMVDRSLQSLADPHGVLTAIGMPDKDRQKFAARDELNVRSDVLTLLSAYLPLDAYTMNRYCFPGWNVNQNNSGIYHSWEGRLALHRKLQARIKDLAHGTKLCGGLSAVLGRMDFLESYYGDDWYCRRERDSSSGKEGDKNIKRKYLVDVKRAYDCTQDWFEHWHPPTCTQETWLYKQLVGAHAYMASYPCSETHHILERDRALLAGAYSAPRRYGIDLLKHSHAFDSRKYETACHYAKHLLDKDYGINSYLRDKHINLSDDEVETAWWVLQLRGIAWYLSTWHTDTLIKEIIGEQLIPSSLHADKSPVWIT
;
A
#
# COMPACT_ATOMS: atom_id res chain seq x y z
N MET A 1 49.57 9.02 -29.43
CA MET A 1 48.72 8.34 -28.42
C MET A 1 47.72 9.34 -27.87
N ARG A 2 46.48 9.30 -28.36
CA ARG A 2 45.32 10.07 -27.90
C ARG A 2 44.31 9.09 -27.29
N ARG A 3 43.77 9.35 -26.11
CA ARG A 3 42.49 8.81 -25.58
C ARG A 3 41.84 9.96 -24.82
N ALA A 4 40.87 10.65 -25.42
CA ALA A 4 39.46 10.29 -25.59
C ALA A 4 38.66 10.55 -24.30
N SER A 5 38.30 11.83 -24.15
CA SER A 5 37.24 12.39 -23.33
C SER A 5 35.92 12.39 -24.12
N ALA A 6 34.90 11.72 -23.60
CA ALA A 6 33.47 11.88 -23.90
C ALA A 6 32.74 11.07 -22.82
N GLY A 7 31.67 11.48 -22.15
CA GLY A 7 30.68 12.52 -22.39
C GLY A 7 29.38 11.93 -21.86
N PHE A 8 28.96 12.31 -20.65
CA PHE A 8 27.63 12.00 -20.11
C PHE A 8 27.19 13.17 -19.23
N ARG A 9 26.83 14.26 -19.92
CA ARG A 9 25.94 15.29 -19.40
C ARG A 9 24.54 14.98 -19.94
N ASP A 10 23.54 15.45 -19.20
CA ASP A 10 22.10 15.50 -19.50
C ASP A 10 21.27 14.34 -18.95
N THR A 11 20.70 14.57 -17.76
CA THR A 11 19.24 14.51 -17.50
C THR A 11 18.96 14.79 -16.02
N PHE A 12 19.05 16.06 -15.61
CA PHE A 12 18.19 16.69 -14.59
C PHE A 12 18.40 18.19 -14.78
N GLY A 13 17.29 18.92 -14.99
CA GLY A 13 17.30 20.34 -15.35
C GLY A 13 18.08 21.16 -14.33
N SER A 14 19.22 21.69 -14.77
CA SER A 14 19.99 22.73 -14.13
C SER A 14 19.42 24.09 -14.51
N ASP A 15 18.21 24.39 -14.06
CA ASP A 15 17.65 25.74 -14.13
C ASP A 15 17.02 26.05 -12.78
N LEU A 16 17.87 26.44 -11.85
CA LEU A 16 17.62 27.38 -10.75
C LEU A 16 18.94 27.47 -9.95
N CYS A 17 19.45 28.69 -9.80
CA CYS A 17 20.66 29.07 -9.06
C CYS A 17 22.00 28.99 -9.82
N SER A 18 22.15 29.81 -10.85
CA SER A 18 23.41 30.52 -11.07
C SER A 18 23.13 32.03 -11.08
N ASP A 19 24.08 32.79 -10.54
CA ASP A 19 24.12 34.26 -10.43
C ASP A 19 23.48 34.87 -9.19
N GLN A 20 24.11 34.63 -8.03
CA GLN A 20 24.58 35.67 -7.10
C GLN A 20 25.29 35.01 -5.90
N ALA A 21 26.60 34.79 -6.02
CA ALA A 21 27.45 34.53 -4.86
C ALA A 21 27.83 35.88 -4.23
N GLU A 22 26.86 36.54 -3.58
CA GLU A 22 27.17 37.58 -2.60
C GLU A 22 27.95 36.94 -1.44
N GLN A 23 29.03 37.61 -1.00
CA GLN A 23 29.77 37.22 0.20
C GLN A 23 28.83 37.29 1.40
N LEU A 24 28.27 36.14 1.74
CA LEU A 24 27.43 35.93 2.91
C LEU A 24 28.21 36.33 4.19
N PRO A 25 27.61 37.10 5.11
CA PRO A 25 28.26 37.52 6.34
C PRO A 25 28.69 36.31 7.18
N VAL A 26 29.75 36.47 7.98
CA VAL A 26 30.30 35.46 8.90
C VAL A 26 29.34 35.23 10.08
N GLY A 27 28.16 34.69 9.78
CA GLY A 27 27.21 34.13 10.74
C GLY A 27 27.29 32.61 10.69
N SER A 28 27.02 31.94 11.81
CA SER A 28 26.88 30.48 11.81
C SER A 28 25.52 30.12 11.19
N TYR A 29 25.55 29.66 9.93
CA TYR A 29 24.36 29.14 9.27
C TYR A 29 23.97 27.79 9.87
N GLN A 30 22.70 27.64 10.18
CA GLN A 30 22.08 26.38 10.56
C GLN A 30 21.10 25.99 9.45
N MET A 31 21.10 24.73 9.04
CA MET A 31 20.13 24.21 8.08
C MET A 31 18.93 23.63 8.83
N HIS A 32 17.71 23.83 8.32
CA HIS A 32 16.53 23.13 8.77
C HIS A 32 16.04 22.25 7.63
N ILE A 33 16.03 20.93 7.84
CA ILE A 33 15.57 19.95 6.85
C ILE A 33 14.15 19.56 7.25
N THR A 34 13.21 19.71 6.32
CA THR A 34 11.81 19.34 6.55
C THR A 34 11.21 18.70 5.31
N MET A 35 10.22 17.83 5.54
CA MET A 35 9.40 17.26 4.48
C MET A 35 8.21 18.18 4.22
N ILE A 36 8.14 18.77 3.03
CA ILE A 36 7.03 19.64 2.62
C ILE A 36 6.04 18.83 1.78
N ASP A 37 4.77 18.99 2.08
CA ASP A 37 3.64 18.47 1.31
C ASP A 37 3.27 19.50 0.22
N ASP A 38 3.27 19.08 -1.05
CA ASP A 38 2.94 19.94 -2.20
C ASP A 38 1.49 20.49 -2.13
N SER A 39 0.61 19.99 -1.25
CA SER A 39 -0.75 20.53 -1.07
C SER A 39 -0.80 21.94 -0.47
N HIS A 40 0.29 22.44 0.12
CA HIS A 40 0.33 23.77 0.76
C HIS A 40 1.07 24.84 -0.06
N HIS A 41 1.46 24.56 -1.30
CA HIS A 41 2.06 25.59 -2.16
C HIS A 41 0.95 26.38 -2.86
N GLU A 42 0.56 27.53 -2.29
CA GLU A 42 -0.17 28.54 -3.07
C GLU A 42 0.73 29.00 -4.24
N PRO A 43 0.24 28.96 -5.49
CA PRO A 43 0.99 29.47 -6.63
C PRO A 43 1.16 30.98 -6.48
N ALA A 44 2.41 31.45 -6.46
CA ALA A 44 2.70 32.88 -6.49
C ALA A 44 2.11 33.52 -7.76
N GLY A 45 1.05 34.32 -7.59
CA GLY A 45 0.67 35.37 -8.56
C GLY A 45 -0.31 35.01 -9.69
N GLY A 46 -1.20 34.03 -9.52
CA GLY A 46 -2.35 33.85 -10.41
C GLY A 46 -3.66 34.23 -9.71
N LEU A 47 -4.45 35.13 -10.28
CA LEU A 47 -5.79 35.49 -9.78
C LEU A 47 -6.66 34.23 -9.63
N GLN A 48 -6.81 33.74 -8.40
CA GLN A 48 -7.71 32.66 -8.05
C GLN A 48 -8.83 33.23 -7.17
N LEU A 49 -10.07 33.10 -7.63
CA LEU A 49 -11.27 33.43 -6.87
C LEU A 49 -11.38 32.45 -5.69
N SER A 50 -11.06 32.93 -4.49
CA SER A 50 -11.21 32.17 -3.25
C SER A 50 -12.67 32.16 -2.78
N CYS A 51 -13.24 30.97 -2.53
CA CYS A 51 -14.39 30.83 -1.63
C CYS A 51 -13.87 30.64 -0.20
N PRO A 52 -14.20 31.52 0.75
CA PRO A 52 -13.73 31.39 2.13
C PRO A 52 -14.60 30.39 2.92
N GLY A 53 -13.98 29.39 3.57
CA GLY A 53 -14.63 28.62 4.64
C GLY A 53 -14.42 27.11 4.75
N TRP A 54 -13.36 26.49 4.19
CA TRP A 54 -13.10 25.05 4.36
C TRP A 54 -11.63 24.76 4.72
N PRO A 55 -11.35 23.85 5.69
CA PRO A 55 -9.98 23.43 6.02
C PRO A 55 -9.42 22.41 5.01
N ASP A 56 -8.11 22.47 4.79
CA ASP A 56 -7.26 21.78 3.80
C ASP A 56 -7.74 20.40 3.30
N SER A 57 -8.00 20.33 1.98
CA SER A 57 -8.78 19.26 1.35
C SER A 57 -8.08 18.41 0.28
N MET A 58 -6.74 18.31 0.22
CA MET A 58 -6.05 17.50 -0.83
C MET A 58 -4.88 16.57 -0.39
N GLU A 59 -4.78 16.16 0.86
CA GLU A 59 -3.50 15.70 1.46
C GLU A 59 -3.02 14.22 1.32
N ASN A 60 -3.80 13.22 0.91
CA ASN A 60 -3.33 11.81 1.07
C ASN A 60 -2.44 11.28 -0.07
N THR A 61 -2.51 11.85 -1.27
CA THR A 61 -1.69 11.43 -2.43
C THR A 61 -0.61 12.45 -2.77
N SER A 62 -0.47 13.50 -1.97
CA SER A 62 0.46 14.58 -2.26
C SER A 62 1.89 14.08 -2.30
N GLN A 63 2.64 14.65 -3.25
CA GLN A 63 4.07 14.48 -3.27
C GLN A 63 4.67 15.19 -2.05
N THR A 64 5.52 14.48 -1.33
CA THR A 64 6.26 14.96 -0.16
C THR A 64 7.71 15.18 -0.58
N ARG A 65 8.17 16.42 -0.59
CA ARG A 65 9.50 16.81 -1.04
C ARG A 65 10.40 17.14 0.14
N ILE A 66 11.69 16.81 0.01
CA ILE A 66 12.71 17.23 0.97
C ILE A 66 13.01 18.70 0.69
N SER A 67 12.90 19.55 1.70
CA SER A 67 13.23 20.96 1.60
C SER A 67 14.27 21.34 2.66
N VAL A 68 15.19 22.22 2.27
CA VAL A 68 16.26 22.73 3.15
C VAL A 68 16.07 24.23 3.30
N ILE A 69 15.87 24.68 4.53
CA ILE A 69 15.70 26.09 4.89
C ILE A 69 16.93 26.54 5.65
N TYR A 70 17.64 27.54 5.13
CA TYR A 70 18.80 28.13 5.79
C TYR A 70 18.34 29.15 6.83
N ARG A 71 18.84 29.03 8.07
CA ARG A 71 18.56 29.96 9.17
C ARG A 71 19.87 30.44 9.79
N THR A 72 19.95 31.74 10.07
CA THR A 72 21.05 32.29 10.85
C THR A 72 20.73 32.10 12.34
N ARG A 73 21.55 31.34 13.07
CA ARG A 73 21.42 31.20 14.53
C ARG A 73 22.71 31.55 15.24
N THR A 74 22.57 32.25 16.37
CA THR A 74 23.65 32.46 17.31
C THR A 74 23.59 31.36 18.37
N TRP A 75 24.75 30.82 18.72
CA TRP A 75 24.89 29.71 19.66
C TRP A 75 25.89 30.16 20.72
N ASP A 76 25.39 30.40 21.92
CA ASP A 76 26.20 30.91 23.03
C ASP A 76 27.11 29.84 23.64
N LEU A 77 26.66 28.58 23.62
CA LEU A 77 27.40 27.43 24.11
C LEU A 77 27.21 26.24 23.16
N MET A 78 28.30 25.77 22.57
CA MET A 78 28.33 24.49 21.84
C MET A 78 29.08 23.46 22.69
N PRO A 79 28.54 22.24 22.87
CA PRO A 79 29.34 21.12 23.37
C PRO A 79 30.65 20.99 22.58
N SER A 80 31.75 20.71 23.27
CA SER A 80 33.10 20.61 22.67
C SER A 80 33.18 19.58 21.55
N ASP A 81 32.29 18.60 21.59
CA ASP A 81 32.34 17.41 20.74
C ASP A 81 31.56 17.61 19.43
N LEU A 82 31.06 18.83 19.17
CA LEU A 82 30.21 19.15 18.03
C LEU A 82 30.81 20.22 17.14
N THR A 83 30.99 19.86 15.87
CA THR A 83 31.43 20.77 14.80
C THR A 83 30.23 21.41 14.12
N ARG A 84 30.26 22.73 13.93
CA ARG A 84 29.30 23.48 13.11
C ARG A 84 29.61 23.27 11.61
N PRO A 85 28.61 23.44 10.71
CA PRO A 85 27.21 23.76 10.96
C PRO A 85 26.37 22.54 11.35
N LEU A 86 25.33 22.74 12.17
CA LEU A 86 24.33 21.72 12.45
C LEU A 86 23.14 21.88 11.50
N ALA A 87 22.54 20.76 11.09
CA ALA A 87 21.19 20.76 10.55
C ALA A 87 20.18 20.30 11.63
N GLU A 88 18.95 20.78 11.57
CA GLU A 88 17.85 20.43 12.47
C GLU A 88 16.70 19.82 11.66
N THR A 89 16.19 18.68 12.10
CA THR A 89 14.97 18.05 11.57
C THR A 89 14.19 17.43 12.74
N ASN A 90 13.14 16.65 12.48
CA ASN A 90 12.45 15.89 13.52
C ASN A 90 12.62 14.38 13.38
N VAL A 91 12.34 13.65 14.46
CA VAL A 91 12.44 12.17 14.53
C VAL A 91 11.63 11.50 13.40
N GLY A 92 10.38 11.90 13.19
CA GLY A 92 9.54 11.29 12.16
C GLY A 92 10.11 11.48 10.75
N GLU A 93 10.53 12.71 10.41
CA GLU A 93 11.13 13.04 9.12
C GLU A 93 12.44 12.28 8.88
N ILE A 94 13.32 12.19 9.89
CA ILE A 94 14.59 11.49 9.67
C ILE A 94 14.42 9.98 9.53
N ILE A 95 13.41 9.40 10.18
CA ILE A 95 13.05 7.99 10.00
C ILE A 95 12.59 7.75 8.56
N ILE A 96 11.68 8.59 8.06
CA ILE A 96 11.19 8.54 6.67
C ILE A 96 12.35 8.73 5.68
N LEU A 97 13.20 9.73 5.91
CA LEU A 97 14.37 10.02 5.06
C LEU A 97 15.34 8.84 5.02
N ALA A 98 15.63 8.23 6.17
CA ALA A 98 16.49 7.05 6.25
C ALA A 98 15.93 5.90 5.40
N LEU A 99 14.64 5.60 5.55
CA LEU A 99 13.96 4.56 4.78
C LEU A 99 13.96 4.87 3.26
N ARG A 100 13.71 6.12 2.88
CA ARG A 100 13.78 6.59 1.48
C ARG A 100 15.16 6.46 0.86
N LEU A 101 16.20 6.63 1.67
CA LEU A 101 17.60 6.42 1.28
C LEU A 101 17.97 4.94 1.19
N GLY A 102 17.06 4.02 1.52
CA GLY A 102 17.32 2.58 1.55
C GLY A 102 18.12 2.14 2.78
N LEU A 103 18.09 2.92 3.86
CA LEU A 103 18.65 2.52 5.15
C LEU A 103 17.66 1.61 5.89
N GLN A 104 18.19 0.60 6.57
CA GLN A 104 17.43 -0.24 7.49
C GLN A 104 17.75 0.14 8.93
N TRP A 105 16.74 0.38 9.74
CA TRP A 105 16.90 0.61 11.18
C TRP A 105 17.34 -0.68 11.89
N ARG A 106 18.50 -0.62 12.56
CA ARG A 106 19.06 -1.69 13.38
C ARG A 106 18.82 -1.43 14.87
N VAL A 107 18.92 -0.18 15.26
CA VAL A 107 18.60 0.30 16.62
C VAL A 107 17.78 1.57 16.47
N LEU A 108 16.60 1.60 17.05
CA LEU A 108 15.75 2.79 17.10
C LEU A 108 15.22 2.94 18.51
N ASP A 109 16.06 3.39 19.44
CA ASP A 109 15.73 3.60 20.85
C ASP A 109 15.81 5.10 21.19
N LEU A 110 14.66 5.77 21.10
CA LEU A 110 14.55 7.19 21.37
C LEU A 110 14.74 7.52 22.86
N ALA A 111 14.46 6.59 23.77
CA ALA A 111 14.57 6.81 25.20
C ALA A 111 16.04 6.93 25.65
N SER A 112 16.95 6.18 25.01
CA SER A 112 18.40 6.32 25.22
C SER A 112 19.09 7.22 24.19
N GLY A 113 18.32 7.81 23.26
CA GLY A 113 18.83 8.58 22.12
C GLY A 113 19.69 7.78 21.14
N ARG A 114 19.67 6.44 21.21
CA ARG A 114 20.43 5.54 20.35
C ARG A 114 19.67 5.24 19.07
N MET A 115 20.20 5.73 17.96
CA MET A 115 19.63 5.52 16.63
C MET A 115 20.71 4.94 15.71
N GLN A 116 20.43 3.87 14.98
CA GLN A 116 21.37 3.27 14.03
C GLN A 116 20.62 2.71 12.84
N ALA A 117 20.97 3.20 11.65
CA ALA A 117 20.45 2.67 10.39
C ALA A 117 21.58 2.47 9.39
N VAL A 118 21.54 1.35 8.66
CA VAL A 118 22.57 0.98 7.68
C VAL A 118 21.88 0.45 6.44
N GLY A 119 22.39 0.83 5.26
CA GLY A 119 21.89 0.34 3.99
C GLY A 119 22.39 1.21 2.85
N ASN A 120 22.31 0.70 1.63
CA ASN A 120 22.59 1.50 0.43
C ASN A 120 23.93 2.30 0.45
N GLY A 121 24.99 1.73 1.02
CA GLY A 121 26.29 2.40 1.14
C GLY A 121 26.33 3.56 2.15
N LEU A 122 25.29 3.72 2.96
CA LEU A 122 25.15 4.78 3.96
C LEU A 122 25.01 4.17 5.37
N ASN A 123 25.50 4.89 6.37
CA ASN A 123 25.39 4.55 7.78
C ASN A 123 25.01 5.80 8.58
N LEU A 124 23.86 5.75 9.24
CA LEU A 124 23.32 6.79 10.09
C LEU A 124 23.44 6.34 11.56
N ASN A 125 24.21 7.07 12.35
CA ASN A 125 24.37 6.80 13.79
C ASN A 125 23.92 8.01 14.61
N GLY A 126 23.16 7.76 15.67
CA GLY A 126 22.60 8.76 16.55
C GLY A 126 22.89 8.45 18.01
N ASN A 127 23.27 9.48 18.76
CA ASN A 127 23.49 9.41 20.19
C ASN A 127 22.91 10.65 20.89
N GLU A 128 22.58 10.49 22.17
CA GLU A 128 22.17 11.61 23.02
C GLU A 128 23.38 12.51 23.36
N ALA A 129 23.23 13.80 23.13
CA ALA A 129 24.13 14.83 23.60
C ALA A 129 23.46 15.69 24.66
N LYS A 130 24.12 15.79 25.82
CA LYS A 130 23.59 16.54 26.97
C LYS A 130 23.30 17.99 26.59
N GLY A 131 22.06 18.40 26.83
CA GLY A 131 21.60 19.78 26.60
C GLY A 131 21.21 20.09 25.15
N LEU A 132 21.45 19.19 24.19
CA LEU A 132 21.05 19.39 22.78
C LEU A 132 20.02 18.35 22.30
N GLY A 133 20.02 17.15 22.89
CA GLY A 133 19.14 16.05 22.50
C GLY A 133 19.85 15.07 21.57
N ILE A 134 19.13 14.45 20.65
CA ILE A 134 19.69 13.45 19.73
C ILE A 134 20.49 14.12 18.63
N ILE A 135 21.72 13.65 18.43
CA ILE A 135 22.61 14.08 17.35
C ILE A 135 22.92 12.90 16.46
N LEU A 136 22.73 13.12 15.17
CA LEU A 136 22.86 12.16 14.10
C LEU A 136 24.07 12.48 13.25
N ARG A 137 24.77 11.43 12.85
CA ARG A 137 25.90 11.49 11.94
C ARG A 137 25.64 10.54 10.79
N LEU A 138 25.55 11.10 9.59
CA LEU A 138 25.46 10.32 8.35
C LEU A 138 26.87 10.12 7.78
N THR A 139 27.22 8.88 7.46
CA THR A 139 28.53 8.51 6.90
C THR A 139 28.34 7.67 5.65
N GLU A 140 29.08 8.01 4.60
CA GLU A 140 29.16 7.20 3.39
C GLU A 140 30.16 6.06 3.62
N THR A 141 29.69 4.83 3.44
CA THR A 141 30.47 3.59 3.61
C THR A 141 30.71 2.87 2.28
N GLY A 142 30.01 3.24 1.22
CA GLY A 142 30.15 2.68 -0.12
C GLY A 142 29.28 3.39 -1.15
N ARG A 143 29.27 2.88 -2.39
CA ARG A 143 28.47 3.47 -3.47
C ARG A 143 26.98 3.34 -3.17
N SER A 144 26.31 4.47 -3.03
CA SER A 144 24.85 4.52 -2.92
C SER A 144 24.17 4.38 -4.28
N LYS A 145 23.12 3.57 -4.33
CA LYS A 145 22.12 3.53 -5.41
C LYS A 145 20.80 3.95 -4.79
N LEU A 146 20.43 5.21 -4.92
CA LEU A 146 19.14 5.69 -4.40
C LEU A 146 17.99 4.78 -4.87
N SER A 147 17.25 4.24 -3.90
CA SER A 147 16.00 3.54 -4.17
C SER A 147 14.98 4.56 -4.67
N GLY A 148 14.30 4.25 -5.77
CA GLY A 148 13.28 5.15 -6.32
C GLY A 148 11.96 5.13 -5.55
N LEU A 149 11.99 5.29 -4.22
CA LEU A 149 10.76 5.37 -3.44
C LEU A 149 9.89 6.51 -3.98
N ILE A 150 8.58 6.27 -4.17
CA ILE A 150 7.66 7.33 -4.59
C ILE A 150 7.54 8.29 -3.40
N PRO A 151 7.95 9.56 -3.56
CA PRO A 151 7.97 10.47 -2.44
C PRO A 151 6.55 11.01 -2.20
N SER A 152 5.65 10.23 -1.61
CA SER A 152 4.28 10.64 -1.28
C SER A 152 3.95 10.39 0.19
N ARG A 153 2.97 11.14 0.70
CA ARG A 153 2.53 11.02 2.09
C ARG A 153 1.93 9.65 2.41
N ALA A 154 1.16 9.06 1.49
CA ALA A 154 0.67 7.70 1.65
C ALA A 154 1.81 6.68 1.76
N VAL A 155 2.87 6.85 0.95
CA VAL A 155 4.05 6.00 1.02
C VAL A 155 4.78 6.17 2.36
N ASP A 156 4.92 7.39 2.85
CA ASP A 156 5.53 7.66 4.15
C ASP A 156 4.76 7.07 5.32
N LYS A 157 3.43 7.13 5.27
CA LYS A 157 2.56 6.42 6.21
C LYS A 157 2.82 4.93 6.17
N MET A 158 2.82 4.33 4.98
CA MET A 158 3.10 2.89 4.82
C MET A 158 4.50 2.51 5.28
N LEU A 159 5.51 3.37 5.11
CA LEU A 159 6.87 3.15 5.61
C LEU A 159 6.94 2.99 7.14
N LEU A 160 5.97 3.56 7.86
CA LEU A 160 5.84 3.51 9.32
C LEU A 160 4.61 2.70 9.74
N ASP A 161 4.25 1.71 8.92
CA ASP A 161 3.20 0.72 9.21
C ASP A 161 1.81 1.33 9.47
N ILE A 162 1.54 2.50 8.88
CA ILE A 162 0.22 3.11 8.83
C ILE A 162 -0.40 2.73 7.49
N LEU A 163 -1.53 2.03 7.52
CA LEU A 163 -2.33 1.80 6.31
C LEU A 163 -3.07 3.10 5.95
N PRO A 164 -2.72 3.75 4.82
CA PRO A 164 -3.41 4.96 4.40
C PRO A 164 -4.81 4.60 3.93
N GLY A 165 -5.81 5.04 4.69
CA GLY A 165 -7.20 4.88 4.28
C GLY A 165 -7.61 5.94 3.27
N ASP A 166 -8.57 5.57 2.44
CA ASP A 166 -9.04 6.44 1.37
C ASP A 166 -9.91 7.56 1.97
N ARG A 167 -9.53 8.82 1.75
CA ARG A 167 -10.13 9.96 2.47
C ARG A 167 -11.65 10.07 2.22
N LYS A 168 -12.12 9.74 1.03
CA LYS A 168 -13.55 9.84 0.68
C LYS A 168 -14.33 8.68 1.30
N PRO A 169 -14.14 7.41 0.88
CA PRO A 169 -14.90 6.29 1.41
C PRO A 169 -14.47 5.80 2.81
N ILE A 170 -13.28 6.15 3.31
CA ILE A 170 -12.74 5.64 4.60
C ILE A 170 -12.42 6.78 5.59
N GLY A 171 -11.84 7.89 5.15
CA GLY A 171 -11.64 9.09 5.99
C GLY A 171 -10.73 8.93 7.21
N MET A 172 -10.00 7.81 7.36
CA MET A 172 -9.06 7.60 8.46
C MET A 172 -7.92 6.67 8.04
N ASP A 173 -6.75 6.84 8.65
CA ASP A 173 -5.65 5.89 8.53
C ASP A 173 -5.70 4.86 9.65
N PHE A 174 -5.07 3.70 9.43
CA PHE A 174 -5.00 2.65 10.44
C PHE A 174 -3.55 2.43 10.87
N PRO A 175 -3.16 2.86 12.09
CA PRO A 175 -1.85 2.52 12.63
C PRO A 175 -1.84 1.04 13.00
N LEU A 176 -0.86 0.29 12.53
CA LEU A 176 -0.85 -1.16 12.73
C LEU A 176 0.29 -1.63 13.61
N ILE A 177 1.30 -0.81 13.82
CA ILE A 177 2.33 -1.12 14.82
C ILE A 177 2.17 -0.17 15.99
N MET A 178 1.90 -0.77 17.14
CA MET A 178 1.69 -0.09 18.39
C MET A 178 3.03 0.41 18.97
N VAL A 179 2.97 1.25 20.00
CA VAL A 179 4.16 1.83 20.65
C VAL A 179 5.13 0.75 21.18
N ASP A 180 4.59 -0.40 21.60
CA ASP A 180 5.35 -1.56 22.07
C ASP A 180 5.93 -2.43 20.93
N ARG A 181 5.81 -1.98 19.67
CA ARG A 181 6.22 -2.68 18.44
C ARG A 181 5.45 -3.97 18.15
N SER A 182 4.31 -4.18 18.81
CA SER A 182 3.40 -5.27 18.46
C SER A 182 2.53 -4.91 17.25
N LEU A 183 2.13 -5.93 16.49
CA LEU A 183 1.15 -5.77 15.41
C LEU A 183 -0.25 -5.68 16.02
N GLN A 184 -0.98 -4.61 15.72
CA GLN A 184 -2.36 -4.43 16.13
C GLN A 184 -3.23 -5.52 15.47
N SER A 185 -3.97 -6.25 16.30
CA SER A 185 -4.97 -7.19 15.80
C SER A 185 -6.08 -6.43 15.08
N LEU A 186 -6.48 -6.88 13.88
CA LEU A 186 -7.60 -6.25 13.18
C LEU A 186 -8.90 -6.31 14.01
N ALA A 187 -9.05 -7.37 14.82
CA ALA A 187 -10.25 -7.62 15.60
C ALA A 187 -10.25 -6.90 16.97
N ASP A 188 -9.17 -6.19 17.32
CA ASP A 188 -9.08 -5.42 18.57
C ASP A 188 -10.19 -4.36 18.69
N PRO A 189 -10.72 -4.03 19.89
CA PRO A 189 -11.69 -2.95 20.09
C PRO A 189 -11.26 -1.58 19.53
N HIS A 190 -9.96 -1.36 19.35
CA HIS A 190 -9.44 -0.16 18.67
C HIS A 190 -8.83 -0.48 17.30
N GLY A 191 -8.99 -1.72 16.83
CA GLY A 191 -8.47 -2.23 15.57
C GLY A 191 -9.34 -1.94 14.35
N VAL A 192 -8.81 -2.34 13.20
CA VAL A 192 -9.35 -2.06 11.85
C VAL A 192 -10.80 -2.51 11.69
N LEU A 193 -11.16 -3.73 12.13
CA LEU A 193 -12.52 -4.26 11.96
C LEU A 193 -13.54 -3.44 12.75
N THR A 194 -13.17 -2.94 13.92
CA THR A 194 -14.02 -2.04 14.71
C THR A 194 -14.22 -0.72 13.99
N ALA A 195 -13.13 -0.16 13.46
CA ALA A 195 -13.14 1.12 12.76
C ALA A 195 -13.97 1.10 11.46
N ILE A 196 -14.09 -0.05 10.79
CA ILE A 196 -14.99 -0.25 9.64
C ILE A 196 -16.41 -0.70 10.04
N GLY A 197 -16.69 -0.78 11.34
CA GLY A 197 -18.03 -0.99 11.90
C GLY A 197 -18.43 -2.45 12.11
N MET A 198 -17.50 -3.41 12.06
CA MET A 198 -17.80 -4.83 12.29
C MET A 198 -18.28 -5.04 13.75
N PRO A 199 -19.43 -5.71 13.97
CA PRO A 199 -19.93 -5.99 15.31
C PRO A 199 -18.98 -6.85 16.15
N ASP A 200 -18.93 -6.60 17.46
CA ASP A 200 -18.05 -7.30 18.42
C ASP A 200 -18.20 -8.83 18.35
N LYS A 201 -19.44 -9.32 18.23
CA LYS A 201 -19.75 -10.76 18.10
C LYS A 201 -19.00 -11.39 16.91
N ASP A 202 -18.84 -10.65 15.82
CA ASP A 202 -18.23 -11.15 14.59
C ASP A 202 -16.72 -10.90 14.58
N ARG A 203 -16.26 -9.81 15.20
CA ARG A 203 -14.83 -9.60 15.47
C ARG A 203 -14.25 -10.68 16.37
N GLN A 204 -14.99 -11.13 17.38
CA GLN A 204 -14.56 -12.23 18.25
C GLN A 204 -14.44 -13.56 17.48
N LYS A 205 -15.38 -13.85 16.56
CA LYS A 205 -15.28 -15.00 15.67
C LYS A 205 -14.05 -14.90 14.76
N PHE A 206 -13.81 -13.72 14.21
CA PHE A 206 -12.64 -13.44 13.37
C PHE A 206 -11.34 -13.67 14.16
N ALA A 207 -11.23 -13.09 15.37
CA ALA A 207 -10.09 -13.24 16.25
C ALA A 207 -9.82 -14.70 16.63
N ALA A 208 -10.88 -15.48 16.88
CA ALA A 208 -10.76 -16.89 17.27
C ALA A 208 -10.21 -17.78 16.15
N ARG A 209 -10.35 -17.38 14.89
CA ARG A 209 -9.95 -18.19 13.73
C ARG A 209 -8.61 -17.78 13.12
N ASP A 210 -8.09 -16.60 13.49
CA ASP A 210 -6.88 -15.98 12.91
C ASP A 210 -6.83 -16.13 11.38
N GLU A 211 -7.88 -15.70 10.70
CA GLU A 211 -8.02 -15.88 9.25
C GLU A 211 -7.16 -14.89 8.48
N LEU A 212 -5.88 -15.24 8.37
CA LEU A 212 -4.83 -14.44 7.73
C LEU A 212 -5.16 -14.05 6.28
N ASN A 213 -5.91 -14.89 5.54
CA ASN A 213 -6.34 -14.57 4.17
C ASN A 213 -7.31 -13.37 4.16
N VAL A 214 -8.34 -13.42 5.02
CA VAL A 214 -9.35 -12.36 5.11
C VAL A 214 -8.71 -11.07 5.64
N ARG A 215 -7.76 -11.19 6.57
CA ARG A 215 -6.94 -10.05 7.02
C ARG A 215 -6.22 -9.40 5.84
N SER A 216 -5.54 -10.18 5.01
CA SER A 216 -4.84 -9.69 3.81
C SER A 216 -5.80 -8.99 2.84
N ASP A 217 -6.97 -9.59 2.60
CA ASP A 217 -8.00 -9.03 1.74
C ASP A 217 -8.51 -7.67 2.28
N VAL A 218 -8.86 -7.58 3.57
CA VAL A 218 -9.35 -6.35 4.22
C VAL A 218 -8.32 -5.23 4.09
N LEU A 219 -7.05 -5.51 4.41
CA LEU A 219 -5.99 -4.51 4.32
C LEU A 219 -5.83 -4.00 2.88
N THR A 220 -5.86 -4.92 1.90
CA THR A 220 -5.79 -4.58 0.48
C THR A 220 -6.96 -3.71 0.04
N LEU A 221 -8.18 -4.01 0.50
CA LEU A 221 -9.38 -3.24 0.15
C LEU A 221 -9.44 -1.89 0.85
N LEU A 222 -8.82 -1.72 2.01
CA LEU A 222 -8.78 -0.44 2.72
C LEU A 222 -7.67 0.49 2.23
N SER A 223 -6.64 -0.04 1.54
CA SER A 223 -5.56 0.77 1.01
C SER A 223 -6.05 1.73 -0.07
N ALA A 224 -5.94 3.03 0.19
CA ALA A 224 -6.26 4.10 -0.76
C ALA A 224 -5.25 4.24 -1.90
N TYR A 225 -4.03 3.81 -1.61
CA TYR A 225 -2.88 4.09 -2.43
C TYR A 225 -2.60 2.93 -3.38
N LEU A 226 -2.44 3.27 -4.66
CA LEU A 226 -1.95 2.34 -5.66
C LEU A 226 -0.45 2.62 -5.89
N PRO A 227 0.45 1.72 -5.48
CA PRO A 227 1.87 1.85 -5.77
C PRO A 227 2.08 1.67 -7.27
N LEU A 228 2.18 2.78 -7.99
CA LEU A 228 2.27 2.82 -9.44
C LEU A 228 3.67 3.19 -9.88
N ASP A 229 4.61 2.32 -9.59
CA ASP A 229 5.82 2.13 -10.37
C ASP A 229 6.50 0.85 -9.89
N ALA A 230 7.61 0.46 -10.51
CA ALA A 230 8.40 -0.74 -10.19
C ALA A 230 9.01 -0.80 -8.77
N TYR A 231 8.37 -0.17 -7.79
CA TYR A 231 8.80 -0.01 -6.41
C TYR A 231 7.94 -0.88 -5.50
N THR A 232 8.61 -1.87 -4.94
CA THR A 232 8.23 -2.92 -3.97
C THR A 232 7.70 -2.41 -2.61
N MET A 233 7.12 -1.21 -2.54
CA MET A 233 6.67 -0.49 -1.33
C MET A 233 5.84 -1.32 -0.35
N ASN A 234 4.83 -1.96 -0.90
CA ASN A 234 3.91 -2.93 -0.27
C ASN A 234 4.61 -4.09 0.44
N ARG A 235 5.79 -4.51 -0.03
CA ARG A 235 6.58 -5.58 0.61
C ARG A 235 7.61 -5.06 1.60
N TYR A 236 7.87 -3.76 1.63
CA TYR A 236 8.97 -3.18 2.40
C TYR A 236 8.65 -2.82 3.85
N CYS A 237 7.39 -2.51 4.19
CA CYS A 237 7.08 -1.90 5.49
C CYS A 237 5.70 -2.31 6.00
N PHE A 238 5.35 -3.60 5.93
CA PHE A 238 4.06 -4.02 6.46
C PHE A 238 4.01 -5.49 6.91
N PRO A 239 4.36 -5.78 8.18
CA PRO A 239 4.25 -7.11 8.75
C PRO A 239 2.83 -7.69 8.66
N GLY A 240 1.79 -6.84 8.67
CA GLY A 240 0.39 -7.27 8.57
C GLY A 240 0.07 -8.11 7.33
N TRP A 241 0.80 -7.91 6.22
CA TRP A 241 0.68 -8.66 4.96
C TRP A 241 1.65 -9.84 4.89
N ASN A 242 2.77 -9.81 5.63
CA ASN A 242 3.96 -10.63 5.38
C ASN A 242 4.20 -11.79 6.38
N VAL A 243 3.22 -12.19 7.20
CA VAL A 243 3.47 -13.19 8.25
C VAL A 243 3.66 -14.63 7.70
N ASN A 244 3.17 -14.94 6.48
CA ASN A 244 3.43 -16.23 5.82
C ASN A 244 3.04 -16.17 4.32
N GLN A 245 3.95 -16.48 3.40
CA GLN A 245 3.67 -16.51 1.95
C GLN A 245 2.50 -17.45 1.58
N ASN A 246 2.27 -18.51 2.37
CA ASN A 246 1.15 -19.42 2.18
C ASN A 246 -0.21 -18.81 2.57
N ASN A 247 -0.21 -17.70 3.30
CA ASN A 247 -1.41 -17.05 3.85
C ASN A 247 -1.73 -15.72 3.17
N SER A 248 -1.44 -15.63 1.88
CA SER A 248 -1.79 -14.48 1.04
C SER A 248 -3.30 -14.45 0.72
N GLY A 249 -3.90 -13.26 0.65
CA GLY A 249 -5.32 -13.11 0.29
C GLY A 249 -5.66 -13.63 -1.12
N ILE A 250 -6.95 -13.73 -1.46
CA ILE A 250 -7.36 -14.26 -2.77
C ILE A 250 -6.89 -13.37 -3.93
N TYR A 251 -6.69 -12.07 -3.67
CA TYR A 251 -6.17 -11.13 -4.65
C TYR A 251 -4.71 -11.37 -5.00
N HIS A 252 -3.94 -11.94 -4.06
CA HIS A 252 -2.51 -12.19 -4.25
C HIS A 252 -2.26 -13.36 -5.20
N SER A 253 -3.04 -14.42 -5.06
CA SER A 253 -2.97 -15.61 -5.91
C SER A 253 -3.56 -15.35 -7.30
N TRP A 254 -2.90 -15.83 -8.36
CA TRP A 254 -3.51 -15.77 -9.69
C TRP A 254 -4.73 -16.70 -9.80
N GLU A 255 -4.76 -17.74 -8.98
CA GLU A 255 -5.83 -18.70 -8.82
C GLU A 255 -7.11 -18.03 -8.33
N GLY A 256 -7.02 -17.20 -7.28
CA GLY A 256 -8.15 -16.44 -6.77
C GLY A 256 -8.69 -15.43 -7.79
N ARG A 257 -7.82 -14.72 -8.50
CA ARG A 257 -8.23 -13.81 -9.59
C ARG A 257 -8.95 -14.52 -10.72
N LEU A 258 -8.42 -15.66 -11.16
CA LEU A 258 -9.03 -16.47 -12.22
C LEU A 258 -10.38 -17.06 -11.79
N ALA A 259 -10.49 -17.51 -10.54
CA ALA A 259 -11.75 -17.99 -9.98
C ALA A 259 -12.82 -16.89 -10.01
N LEU A 260 -12.50 -15.71 -9.48
CA LEU A 260 -13.38 -14.53 -9.51
C LEU A 260 -13.79 -14.17 -10.94
N HIS A 261 -12.82 -14.11 -11.86
CA HIS A 261 -13.07 -13.79 -13.26
C HIS A 261 -14.05 -14.75 -13.92
N ARG A 262 -13.82 -16.06 -13.79
CA ARG A 262 -14.69 -17.09 -14.37
C ARG A 262 -16.08 -17.10 -13.73
N LYS A 263 -16.19 -16.82 -12.44
CA LYS A 263 -17.49 -16.71 -11.75
C LYS A 263 -18.28 -15.51 -12.25
N LEU A 264 -17.66 -14.36 -12.46
CA LEU A 264 -18.31 -13.20 -13.06
C LEU A 264 -18.73 -13.48 -14.52
N GLN A 265 -17.89 -14.14 -15.32
CA GLN A 265 -18.25 -14.57 -16.69
C GLN A 265 -19.46 -15.48 -16.71
N ALA A 266 -19.51 -16.50 -15.83
CA ALA A 266 -20.65 -17.40 -15.72
C ALA A 266 -21.91 -16.64 -15.32
N ARG A 267 -21.81 -15.78 -14.30
CA ARG A 267 -22.93 -14.97 -13.81
C ARG A 267 -23.53 -14.07 -14.91
N ILE A 268 -22.69 -13.41 -15.70
CA ILE A 268 -23.15 -12.56 -16.82
C ILE A 268 -23.83 -13.39 -17.93
N LYS A 269 -23.30 -14.60 -18.22
CA LYS A 269 -23.95 -15.52 -19.17
C LYS A 269 -25.32 -15.96 -18.69
N ASP A 270 -25.47 -16.26 -17.40
CA ASP A 270 -26.76 -16.64 -16.82
C ASP A 270 -27.77 -15.48 -16.89
N LEU A 271 -27.33 -14.25 -16.61
CA LEU A 271 -28.19 -13.05 -16.69
C LEU A 271 -28.66 -12.74 -18.12
N ALA A 272 -27.83 -12.99 -19.14
CA ALA A 272 -28.16 -12.76 -20.54
C ALA A 272 -29.39 -13.56 -21.02
N HIS A 273 -29.81 -14.60 -20.29
CA HIS A 273 -30.94 -15.45 -20.63
C HIS A 273 -32.27 -15.01 -19.98
N GLY A 274 -32.31 -13.92 -19.20
CA GLY A 274 -33.57 -13.56 -18.52
C GLY A 274 -33.68 -12.19 -17.84
N THR A 275 -32.63 -11.38 -17.78
CA THR A 275 -32.65 -10.13 -17.01
C THR A 275 -31.81 -9.03 -17.66
N LYS A 276 -32.18 -7.76 -17.41
CA LYS A 276 -31.40 -6.61 -17.88
C LYS A 276 -30.01 -6.65 -17.25
N LEU A 277 -28.98 -6.77 -18.08
CA LEU A 277 -27.59 -6.82 -17.64
C LEU A 277 -27.23 -5.53 -16.88
N CYS A 278 -26.72 -5.65 -15.65
CA CYS A 278 -26.19 -4.50 -14.95
C CYS A 278 -24.94 -3.98 -15.67
N GLY A 279 -24.97 -2.71 -16.09
CA GLY A 279 -23.84 -2.07 -16.78
C GLY A 279 -22.55 -2.11 -15.95
N GLY A 280 -22.66 -2.07 -14.62
CA GLY A 280 -21.52 -2.17 -13.70
C GLY A 280 -20.81 -3.53 -13.77
N LEU A 281 -21.55 -4.65 -13.74
CA LEU A 281 -20.96 -5.99 -13.87
C LEU A 281 -20.25 -6.18 -15.20
N SER A 282 -20.84 -5.66 -16.28
CA SER A 282 -20.26 -5.72 -17.62
C SER A 282 -18.98 -4.91 -17.72
N ALA A 283 -18.94 -3.73 -17.09
CA ALA A 283 -17.76 -2.89 -17.03
C ALA A 283 -16.63 -3.58 -16.24
N VAL A 284 -16.94 -4.18 -15.09
CA VAL A 284 -15.97 -4.96 -14.30
C VAL A 284 -15.42 -6.13 -15.12
N LEU A 285 -16.29 -6.93 -15.74
CA LEU A 285 -15.86 -8.06 -16.55
C LEU A 285 -14.97 -7.61 -17.71
N GLY A 286 -15.37 -6.55 -18.44
CA GLY A 286 -14.58 -6.01 -19.55
C GLY A 286 -13.17 -5.57 -19.13
N ARG A 287 -13.00 -5.06 -17.91
CA ARG A 287 -11.68 -4.75 -17.35
C ARG A 287 -10.87 -6.00 -17.03
N MET A 288 -11.49 -7.02 -16.43
CA MET A 288 -10.82 -8.29 -16.15
C MET A 288 -10.41 -9.02 -17.43
N ASP A 289 -11.30 -9.09 -18.43
CA ASP A 289 -11.03 -9.67 -19.75
C ASP A 289 -9.87 -8.94 -20.45
N PHE A 290 -9.83 -7.61 -20.40
CA PHE A 290 -8.75 -6.82 -20.95
C PHE A 290 -7.40 -7.13 -20.27
N LEU A 291 -7.36 -7.15 -18.93
CA LEU A 291 -6.14 -7.44 -18.19
C LEU A 291 -5.64 -8.88 -18.43
N GLU A 292 -6.53 -9.87 -18.43
CA GLU A 292 -6.16 -11.27 -18.69
C GLU A 292 -5.65 -11.46 -20.13
N SER A 293 -6.37 -10.91 -21.12
CA SER A 293 -6.04 -11.12 -22.54
C SER A 293 -4.79 -10.38 -22.98
N TYR A 294 -4.61 -9.14 -22.54
CA TYR A 294 -3.50 -8.30 -22.97
C TYR A 294 -2.24 -8.53 -22.13
N TYR A 295 -2.40 -8.88 -20.85
CA TYR A 295 -1.29 -9.02 -19.89
C TYR A 295 -1.23 -10.40 -19.24
N GLY A 296 -1.65 -11.47 -19.93
CA GLY A 296 -1.73 -12.83 -19.38
C GLY A 296 -0.52 -13.27 -18.55
N ASP A 297 0.70 -12.95 -18.99
CA ASP A 297 1.92 -13.23 -18.22
C ASP A 297 1.95 -12.55 -16.84
N ASP A 298 1.61 -11.26 -16.78
CA ASP A 298 1.57 -10.50 -15.54
C ASP A 298 0.32 -10.83 -14.71
N TRP A 299 -0.83 -11.03 -15.37
CA TRP A 299 -2.08 -11.47 -14.76
C TRP A 299 -1.93 -12.81 -14.04
N TYR A 300 -1.19 -13.75 -14.61
CA TYR A 300 -0.93 -15.08 -14.05
C TYR A 300 0.39 -15.20 -13.28
N CYS A 301 1.06 -14.09 -13.03
CA CYS A 301 2.33 -14.07 -12.31
C CYS A 301 3.45 -14.94 -12.93
N ARG A 302 3.50 -15.10 -14.27
CA ARG A 302 4.48 -15.96 -14.99
C ARG A 302 5.86 -15.35 -15.18
N ARG A 303 5.96 -14.03 -15.38
CA ARG A 303 7.19 -13.33 -15.81
C ARG A 303 8.30 -13.22 -14.76
N GLU A 304 8.07 -13.67 -13.53
CA GLU A 304 9.00 -13.46 -12.41
C GLU A 304 10.15 -14.45 -12.31
N ARG A 305 10.15 -15.59 -13.04
CA ARG A 305 11.28 -16.53 -12.93
C ARG A 305 12.50 -16.19 -13.78
N ASP A 306 12.34 -15.51 -14.91
CA ASP A 306 13.41 -15.44 -15.93
C ASP A 306 13.87 -14.02 -16.33
N SER A 307 13.23 -12.95 -15.84
CA SER A 307 13.34 -11.61 -16.45
C SER A 307 14.41 -10.66 -15.90
N SER A 308 15.42 -11.16 -15.17
CA SER A 308 16.67 -10.39 -14.96
C SER A 308 17.42 -10.10 -16.28
N SER A 309 16.95 -10.61 -17.42
CA SER A 309 17.49 -10.37 -18.77
C SER A 309 16.99 -9.10 -19.48
N GLY A 310 16.57 -8.06 -18.74
CA GLY A 310 16.84 -6.65 -19.05
C GLY A 310 16.57 -6.06 -20.44
N LYS A 311 15.66 -6.60 -21.27
CA LYS A 311 15.34 -5.97 -22.56
C LYS A 311 14.45 -4.75 -22.33
N GLU A 312 14.81 -3.61 -22.93
CA GLU A 312 14.08 -2.33 -22.80
C GLU A 312 12.60 -2.44 -23.23
N GLY A 313 12.28 -3.36 -24.15
CA GLY A 313 10.90 -3.68 -24.54
C GLY A 313 10.03 -4.17 -23.37
N ASP A 314 10.59 -4.99 -22.48
CA ASP A 314 9.86 -5.56 -21.34
C ASP A 314 9.49 -4.47 -20.32
N LYS A 315 10.37 -3.48 -20.12
CA LYS A 315 10.11 -2.33 -19.25
C LYS A 315 8.95 -1.47 -19.76
N ASN A 316 8.88 -1.23 -21.07
CA ASN A 316 7.80 -0.45 -21.66
C ASN A 316 6.44 -1.17 -21.56
N ILE A 317 6.42 -2.50 -21.75
CA ILE A 317 5.22 -3.30 -21.54
C ILE A 317 4.79 -3.24 -20.07
N LYS A 318 5.72 -3.37 -19.13
CA LYS A 318 5.42 -3.29 -17.69
C LYS A 318 4.93 -1.91 -17.28
N ARG A 319 5.51 -0.83 -17.82
CA ARG A 319 5.02 0.54 -17.58
C ARG A 319 3.59 0.70 -18.10
N LYS A 320 3.31 0.24 -19.32
CA LYS A 320 1.96 0.28 -19.90
C LYS A 320 0.97 -0.53 -19.05
N TYR A 321 1.37 -1.72 -18.62
CA TYR A 321 0.60 -2.56 -17.70
C TYR A 321 0.21 -1.82 -16.43
N LEU A 322 1.17 -1.17 -15.75
CA LEU A 322 0.89 -0.43 -14.52
C LEU A 322 -0.05 0.76 -14.78
N VAL A 323 0.07 1.45 -15.92
CA VAL A 323 -0.88 2.50 -16.32
C VAL A 323 -2.30 1.94 -16.49
N ASP A 324 -2.45 0.78 -17.09
CA ASP A 324 -3.77 0.18 -17.30
C ASP A 324 -4.35 -0.42 -16.01
N VAL A 325 -3.51 -0.95 -15.11
CA VAL A 325 -3.90 -1.33 -13.75
C VAL A 325 -4.35 -0.11 -12.95
N LYS A 326 -3.64 1.04 -13.05
CA LYS A 326 -4.10 2.31 -12.50
C LYS A 326 -5.48 2.67 -12.99
N ARG A 327 -5.69 2.64 -14.30
CA ARG A 327 -6.99 2.98 -14.88
C ARG A 327 -8.10 2.07 -14.35
N ALA A 328 -7.83 0.78 -14.17
CA ALA A 328 -8.80 -0.13 -13.58
C ALA A 328 -9.14 0.29 -12.13
N TYR A 329 -8.15 0.63 -11.32
CA TYR A 329 -8.35 1.13 -9.96
C TYR A 329 -9.10 2.46 -9.93
N ASP A 330 -8.69 3.44 -10.73
CA ASP A 330 -9.36 4.74 -10.86
C ASP A 330 -10.83 4.57 -11.27
N CYS A 331 -11.13 3.63 -12.18
CA CYS A 331 -12.53 3.32 -12.52
C CYS A 331 -13.34 2.82 -11.31
N THR A 332 -12.73 2.04 -10.41
CA THR A 332 -13.42 1.62 -9.17
C THR A 332 -13.59 2.77 -8.20
N GLN A 333 -12.61 3.68 -8.13
CA GLN A 333 -12.68 4.88 -7.32
C GLN A 333 -13.84 5.76 -7.79
N ASP A 334 -13.86 6.10 -9.08
CA ASP A 334 -14.91 6.91 -9.70
C ASP A 334 -16.29 6.26 -9.46
N TRP A 335 -16.39 4.94 -9.55
CA TRP A 335 -17.64 4.24 -9.28
C TRP A 335 -18.11 4.43 -7.84
N PHE A 336 -17.24 4.20 -6.85
CA PHE A 336 -17.60 4.38 -5.44
C PHE A 336 -17.87 5.84 -5.06
N GLU A 337 -17.23 6.78 -5.74
CA GLU A 337 -17.47 8.21 -5.55
C GLU A 337 -18.84 8.67 -6.04
N HIS A 338 -19.42 7.99 -7.03
CA HIS A 338 -20.75 8.29 -7.56
C HIS A 338 -21.84 7.33 -7.05
N TRP A 339 -21.46 6.33 -6.26
CA TRP A 339 -22.38 5.34 -5.72
C TRP A 339 -23.07 5.87 -4.47
N HIS A 340 -24.18 6.58 -4.69
CA HIS A 340 -25.02 7.16 -3.64
C HIS A 340 -26.40 6.49 -3.62
N PRO A 341 -26.55 5.34 -2.97
CA PRO A 341 -27.87 4.75 -2.83
C PRO A 341 -28.77 5.68 -2.01
N PRO A 342 -30.03 5.88 -2.43
CA PRO A 342 -30.93 6.90 -1.87
C PRO A 342 -31.25 6.69 -0.39
N THR A 343 -30.95 5.51 0.15
CA THR A 343 -31.23 5.11 1.53
C THR A 343 -30.12 5.50 2.52
N CYS A 344 -28.96 5.98 2.05
CA CYS A 344 -27.80 6.26 2.91
C CYS A 344 -27.46 7.75 2.96
N THR A 345 -27.66 8.40 4.12
CA THR A 345 -27.37 9.84 4.32
C THR A 345 -25.89 10.14 4.61
N GLN A 346 -25.04 9.11 4.77
CA GLN A 346 -23.61 9.26 4.98
C GLN A 346 -22.82 8.50 3.90
N GLU A 347 -22.29 9.22 2.93
CA GLU A 347 -21.58 8.68 1.76
C GLU A 347 -20.28 7.96 2.14
N THR A 348 -19.52 8.53 3.09
CA THR A 348 -18.22 8.02 3.56
C THR A 348 -18.34 6.77 4.44
N TRP A 349 -19.57 6.29 4.69
CA TRP A 349 -19.83 5.12 5.52
C TRP A 349 -20.01 3.84 4.70
N LEU A 350 -20.54 3.94 3.48
CA LEU A 350 -21.03 2.76 2.77
C LEU A 350 -19.92 1.84 2.27
N TYR A 351 -18.83 2.39 1.74
CA TYR A 351 -17.68 1.58 1.34
C TYR A 351 -17.06 0.85 2.53
N LYS A 352 -16.91 1.51 3.69
CA LYS A 352 -16.44 0.83 4.92
C LYS A 352 -17.34 -0.33 5.29
N GLN A 353 -18.66 -0.12 5.25
CA GLN A 353 -19.62 -1.18 5.53
C GLN A 353 -19.53 -2.30 4.51
N LEU A 354 -19.25 -2.00 3.24
CA LEU A 354 -19.03 -3.01 2.22
C LEU A 354 -17.75 -3.83 2.47
N VAL A 355 -16.65 -3.20 2.90
CA VAL A 355 -15.42 -3.92 3.30
C VAL A 355 -15.66 -4.74 4.57
N GLY A 356 -16.38 -4.20 5.55
CA GLY A 356 -16.78 -4.92 6.76
C GLY A 356 -17.67 -6.13 6.42
N ALA A 357 -18.62 -5.95 5.50
CA ALA A 357 -19.47 -7.02 4.99
C ALA A 357 -18.64 -8.08 4.24
N HIS A 358 -17.66 -7.66 3.43
CA HIS A 358 -16.73 -8.58 2.79
C HIS A 358 -15.98 -9.41 3.83
N ALA A 359 -15.42 -8.78 4.86
CA ALA A 359 -14.72 -9.49 5.93
C ALA A 359 -15.64 -10.49 6.67
N TYR A 360 -16.88 -10.08 6.97
CA TYR A 360 -17.89 -10.93 7.58
C TYR A 360 -18.19 -12.15 6.71
N MET A 361 -18.54 -11.91 5.44
CA MET A 361 -18.88 -12.95 4.49
C MET A 361 -17.70 -13.88 4.25
N ALA A 362 -16.52 -13.35 3.95
CA ALA A 362 -15.29 -14.08 3.63
C ALA A 362 -14.83 -15.04 4.74
N SER A 363 -15.19 -14.77 5.99
CA SER A 363 -14.83 -15.63 7.11
C SER A 363 -15.50 -17.00 7.08
N TYR A 364 -16.67 -17.10 6.46
CA TYR A 364 -17.40 -18.35 6.34
C TYR A 364 -16.83 -19.28 5.24
N PRO A 365 -16.67 -18.82 3.97
CA PRO A 365 -15.96 -19.53 2.90
C PRO A 365 -14.58 -20.05 3.28
N CYS A 366 -13.79 -19.26 4.02
CA CYS A 366 -12.44 -19.67 4.43
C CYS A 366 -12.48 -20.92 5.31
N SER A 367 -13.38 -20.93 6.29
CA SER A 367 -13.65 -22.09 7.16
C SER A 367 -14.24 -23.28 6.39
N GLU A 368 -15.24 -23.05 5.52
CA GLU A 368 -15.86 -24.09 4.70
C GLU A 368 -14.85 -24.77 3.75
N THR A 369 -14.02 -23.96 3.08
CA THR A 369 -12.99 -24.44 2.15
C THR A 369 -11.95 -25.29 2.89
N HIS A 370 -11.56 -24.88 4.10
CA HIS A 370 -10.65 -25.67 4.93
C HIS A 370 -11.21 -27.06 5.20
N HIS A 371 -12.45 -27.16 5.67
CA HIS A 371 -13.10 -28.44 5.95
C HIS A 371 -13.28 -29.31 4.69
N ILE A 372 -13.64 -28.71 3.55
CA ILE A 372 -13.78 -29.45 2.29
C ILE A 372 -12.43 -30.07 1.88
N LEU A 373 -11.35 -29.30 1.95
CA LEU A 373 -10.01 -29.76 1.57
C LEU A 373 -9.42 -30.77 2.56
N GLU A 374 -9.73 -30.64 3.85
CA GLU A 374 -9.35 -31.64 4.85
C GLU A 374 -10.06 -32.98 4.65
N ARG A 375 -11.36 -32.92 4.34
CA ARG A 375 -12.17 -34.12 4.08
C ARG A 375 -11.74 -34.80 2.79
N ASP A 376 -11.40 -34.01 1.78
CA ASP A 376 -10.97 -34.48 0.48
C ASP A 376 -9.44 -34.44 0.39
N ARG A 377 -8.75 -35.24 1.21
CA ARG A 377 -7.28 -35.39 1.10
C ARG A 377 -6.84 -35.78 -0.31
N ALA A 378 -7.72 -36.41 -1.10
CA ALA A 378 -7.46 -36.72 -2.51
C ALA A 378 -7.39 -35.46 -3.39
N LEU A 379 -8.18 -34.40 -3.09
CA LEU A 379 -8.03 -33.07 -3.71
C LEU A 379 -6.66 -32.46 -3.47
N LEU A 380 -6.03 -32.71 -2.31
CA LEU A 380 -4.70 -32.19 -1.97
C LEU A 380 -3.56 -33.10 -2.47
N ALA A 381 -3.77 -34.42 -2.53
CA ALA A 381 -2.72 -35.39 -2.85
C ALA A 381 -2.34 -35.45 -4.35
N GLY A 382 -3.16 -34.89 -5.24
CA GLY A 382 -2.96 -34.93 -6.69
C GLY A 382 -2.53 -33.59 -7.30
N ALA A 383 -1.31 -33.13 -7.03
CA ALA A 383 -0.78 -31.86 -7.58
C ALA A 383 -0.89 -31.77 -9.13
N TYR A 384 -0.80 -32.92 -9.82
CA TYR A 384 -0.91 -32.99 -11.29
C TYR A 384 -2.35 -33.12 -11.81
N SER A 385 -3.29 -33.64 -11.01
CA SER A 385 -4.68 -33.85 -11.45
C SER A 385 -5.59 -32.66 -11.13
N ALA A 386 -5.28 -31.90 -10.08
CA ALA A 386 -6.08 -30.74 -9.67
C ALA A 386 -6.26 -29.72 -10.81
N PRO A 387 -5.21 -29.27 -11.54
CA PRO A 387 -5.37 -28.30 -12.63
C PRO A 387 -6.40 -28.72 -13.68
N ARG A 388 -6.40 -30.00 -14.10
CA ARG A 388 -7.34 -30.51 -15.11
C ARG A 388 -8.80 -30.45 -14.66
N ARG A 389 -9.06 -30.74 -13.38
CA ARG A 389 -10.42 -30.65 -12.80
C ARG A 389 -10.99 -29.24 -12.89
N TYR A 390 -10.14 -28.22 -12.74
CA TYR A 390 -10.52 -26.82 -12.82
C TYR A 390 -10.37 -26.24 -14.24
N GLY A 391 -10.05 -27.03 -15.26
CA GLY A 391 -9.79 -26.51 -16.61
C GLY A 391 -8.63 -25.51 -16.64
N ILE A 392 -7.59 -25.77 -15.85
CA ILE A 392 -6.35 -24.99 -15.81
C ILE A 392 -5.37 -25.59 -16.81
N ASP A 393 -5.05 -24.79 -17.81
CA ASP A 393 -3.95 -25.02 -18.73
C ASP A 393 -2.65 -24.48 -18.11
N LEU A 394 -1.74 -25.38 -17.71
CA LEU A 394 -0.47 -25.00 -17.08
C LEU A 394 0.49 -24.26 -18.01
N LEU A 395 0.29 -24.34 -19.33
CA LEU A 395 1.04 -23.53 -20.29
C LEU A 395 0.50 -22.10 -20.35
N LYS A 396 -0.82 -21.93 -20.24
CA LYS A 396 -1.47 -20.62 -20.27
C LYS A 396 -1.43 -19.88 -18.93
N HIS A 397 -1.68 -20.56 -17.81
CA HIS A 397 -1.90 -19.91 -16.52
C HIS A 397 -0.59 -19.82 -15.72
N SER A 398 -0.18 -20.86 -15.02
CA SER A 398 1.14 -20.93 -14.35
C SER A 398 1.46 -22.38 -14.02
N HIS A 399 2.74 -22.70 -13.75
CA HIS A 399 3.17 -24.04 -13.40
C HIS A 399 2.81 -24.47 -11.97
N ALA A 400 2.50 -23.52 -11.09
CA ALA A 400 2.04 -23.78 -9.73
C ALA A 400 0.59 -23.35 -9.59
N PHE A 401 -0.27 -24.26 -9.13
CA PHE A 401 -1.70 -24.02 -8.91
C PHE A 401 -2.08 -24.40 -7.48
N ASP A 402 -2.53 -23.42 -6.71
CA ASP A 402 -3.11 -23.61 -5.38
C ASP A 402 -4.65 -23.71 -5.46
N SER A 403 -5.17 -24.95 -5.39
CA SER A 403 -6.60 -25.23 -5.38
C SER A 403 -7.33 -24.60 -4.20
N ARG A 404 -6.64 -24.39 -3.06
CA ARG A 404 -7.25 -23.76 -1.88
C ARG A 404 -7.64 -22.34 -2.16
N LYS A 405 -6.77 -21.56 -2.80
CA LYS A 405 -7.05 -20.16 -3.15
C LYS A 405 -8.14 -20.06 -4.21
N TYR A 406 -8.10 -20.93 -5.21
CA TYR A 406 -9.15 -21.02 -6.24
C TYR A 406 -10.53 -21.30 -5.63
N GLU A 407 -10.63 -22.31 -4.76
CA GLU A 407 -11.89 -22.69 -4.13
C GLU A 407 -12.38 -21.61 -3.16
N THR A 408 -11.49 -21.03 -2.36
CA THR A 408 -11.84 -19.92 -1.45
C THR A 408 -12.52 -18.78 -2.22
N ALA A 409 -11.92 -18.35 -3.34
CA ALA A 409 -12.51 -17.32 -4.20
C ALA A 409 -13.83 -17.74 -4.86
N CYS A 410 -13.98 -19.03 -5.24
CA CYS A 410 -15.25 -19.55 -5.72
C CYS A 410 -16.34 -19.50 -4.63
N HIS A 411 -16.00 -19.84 -3.39
CA HIS A 411 -16.90 -19.78 -2.25
C HIS A 411 -17.26 -18.33 -1.88
N TYR A 412 -16.35 -17.37 -2.00
CA TYR A 412 -16.67 -15.94 -1.85
C TYR A 412 -17.80 -15.52 -2.81
N ALA A 413 -17.67 -15.85 -4.10
CA ALA A 413 -18.70 -15.52 -5.09
C ALA A 413 -20.02 -16.28 -4.85
N LYS A 414 -19.95 -17.55 -4.40
CA LYS A 414 -21.13 -18.36 -4.07
C LYS A 414 -21.93 -17.76 -2.91
N HIS A 415 -21.24 -17.27 -1.87
CA HIS A 415 -21.84 -16.78 -0.64
C HIS A 415 -22.17 -15.29 -0.65
N LEU A 416 -21.89 -14.59 -1.75
CA LEU A 416 -22.16 -13.17 -1.92
C LEU A 416 -23.59 -12.77 -1.49
N LEU A 417 -24.59 -13.50 -1.98
CA LEU A 417 -26.02 -13.27 -1.72
C LEU A 417 -26.62 -14.31 -0.76
N ASP A 418 -25.78 -15.00 0.03
CA ASP A 418 -26.29 -15.92 1.05
C ASP A 418 -27.15 -15.17 2.08
N LYS A 419 -28.27 -15.79 2.48
CA LYS A 419 -29.26 -15.12 3.34
C LYS A 419 -28.76 -14.85 4.75
N ASP A 420 -27.88 -15.71 5.24
CA ASP A 420 -27.45 -15.74 6.64
C ASP A 420 -26.03 -15.17 6.77
N TYR A 421 -25.16 -15.49 5.82
CA TYR A 421 -23.73 -15.16 5.85
C TYR A 421 -23.27 -14.27 4.69
N GLY A 422 -24.17 -13.87 3.79
CA GLY A 422 -23.83 -13.01 2.66
C GLY A 422 -23.69 -11.54 3.03
N ILE A 423 -23.29 -10.74 2.03
CA ILE A 423 -23.08 -9.30 2.18
C ILE A 423 -24.39 -8.61 2.63
N ASN A 424 -25.52 -9.00 2.05
CA ASN A 424 -26.84 -8.48 2.40
C ASN A 424 -27.25 -8.78 3.84
N SER A 425 -26.84 -9.91 4.41
CA SER A 425 -27.12 -10.23 5.80
C SER A 425 -26.47 -9.19 6.73
N TYR A 426 -25.18 -8.93 6.53
CA TYR A 426 -24.44 -7.91 7.27
C TYR A 426 -25.00 -6.49 7.07
N LEU A 427 -25.31 -6.10 5.83
CA LEU A 427 -25.80 -4.75 5.53
C LEU A 427 -27.19 -4.52 6.15
N ARG A 428 -28.09 -5.51 6.14
CA ARG A 428 -29.40 -5.42 6.79
C ARG A 428 -29.30 -5.26 8.31
N ASP A 429 -28.37 -5.97 8.95
CA ASP A 429 -28.07 -5.81 10.39
C ASP A 429 -27.61 -4.38 10.72
N LYS A 430 -27.13 -3.62 9.73
CA LYS A 430 -26.75 -2.21 9.84
C LYS A 430 -27.82 -1.23 9.33
N HIS A 431 -29.02 -1.72 9.05
CA HIS A 431 -30.13 -0.94 8.47
C HIS A 431 -29.80 -0.33 7.09
N ILE A 432 -28.88 -0.95 6.35
CA ILE A 432 -28.54 -0.57 4.98
C ILE A 432 -29.36 -1.45 4.05
N ASN A 433 -30.36 -0.83 3.42
CA ASN A 433 -31.23 -1.50 2.46
C ASN A 433 -30.76 -1.15 1.04
N LEU A 434 -30.12 -2.13 0.41
CA LEU A 434 -29.72 -2.11 -1.00
C LEU A 434 -30.38 -3.27 -1.73
N SER A 435 -30.59 -3.12 -3.03
CA SER A 435 -31.03 -4.24 -3.86
C SER A 435 -29.90 -5.27 -4.04
N ASP A 436 -30.28 -6.52 -4.29
CA ASP A 436 -29.31 -7.60 -4.57
C ASP A 436 -28.38 -7.24 -5.74
N ASP A 437 -28.91 -6.58 -6.77
CA ASP A 437 -28.15 -6.13 -7.95
C ASP A 437 -27.13 -5.04 -7.59
N GLU A 438 -27.49 -4.08 -6.73
CA GLU A 438 -26.57 -3.03 -6.26
C GLU A 438 -25.45 -3.62 -5.41
N VAL A 439 -25.78 -4.54 -4.50
CA VAL A 439 -24.79 -5.21 -3.64
C VAL A 439 -23.86 -6.09 -4.43
N GLU A 440 -24.40 -6.88 -5.35
CA GLU A 440 -23.60 -7.71 -6.24
C GLU A 440 -22.64 -6.83 -7.07
N THR A 441 -23.15 -5.74 -7.66
CA THR A 441 -22.33 -4.81 -8.44
C THR A 441 -21.23 -4.17 -7.60
N ALA A 442 -21.58 -3.62 -6.44
CA ALA A 442 -20.63 -2.98 -5.53
C ALA A 442 -19.53 -3.95 -5.10
N TRP A 443 -19.90 -5.19 -4.80
CA TRP A 443 -18.95 -6.22 -4.41
C TRP A 443 -18.00 -6.62 -5.54
N TRP A 444 -18.48 -6.71 -6.78
CA TRP A 444 -17.61 -6.97 -7.94
C TRP A 444 -16.68 -5.80 -8.26
N VAL A 445 -17.13 -4.56 -8.10
CA VAL A 445 -16.27 -3.36 -8.18
C VAL A 445 -15.19 -3.40 -7.09
N LEU A 446 -15.56 -3.82 -5.87
CA LEU A 446 -14.62 -4.04 -4.78
C LEU A 446 -13.59 -5.12 -5.12
N GLN A 447 -14.00 -6.22 -5.75
CA GLN A 447 -13.08 -7.28 -6.19
C GLN A 447 -12.08 -6.75 -7.23
N LEU A 448 -12.55 -5.99 -8.22
CA LEU A 448 -11.66 -5.37 -9.21
C LEU A 448 -10.65 -4.43 -8.56
N ARG A 449 -11.07 -3.68 -7.53
CA ARG A 449 -10.18 -2.80 -6.76
C ARG A 449 -9.07 -3.58 -6.07
N GLY A 450 -9.42 -4.66 -5.35
CA GLY A 450 -8.43 -5.53 -4.70
C GLY A 450 -7.47 -6.20 -5.69
N ILE A 451 -7.96 -6.61 -6.85
CA ILE A 451 -7.15 -7.15 -7.94
C ILE A 451 -6.20 -6.09 -8.49
N ALA A 452 -6.71 -4.93 -8.88
CA ALA A 452 -5.89 -3.84 -9.42
C ALA A 452 -4.83 -3.41 -8.41
N TRP A 453 -5.21 -3.31 -7.13
CA TRP A 453 -4.28 -3.06 -6.04
C TRP A 453 -3.16 -4.08 -6.03
N TYR A 454 -3.47 -5.37 -5.95
CA TYR A 454 -2.43 -6.39 -5.92
C TYR A 454 -1.55 -6.39 -7.18
N LEU A 455 -2.13 -6.25 -8.36
CA LEU A 455 -1.39 -6.21 -9.62
C LEU A 455 -0.39 -5.04 -9.71
N SER A 456 -0.68 -3.93 -9.02
CA SER A 456 0.27 -2.82 -8.90
C SER A 456 1.42 -3.13 -7.92
N THR A 457 1.20 -4.05 -7.00
CA THR A 457 2.14 -4.39 -5.92
C THR A 457 3.07 -5.55 -6.23
N TRP A 458 2.76 -6.30 -7.29
CA TRP A 458 3.40 -7.56 -7.56
C TRP A 458 4.82 -7.39 -8.14
N HIS A 459 5.81 -7.79 -7.34
CA HIS A 459 7.25 -7.74 -7.62
C HIS A 459 8.00 -8.85 -6.88
N THR A 460 9.23 -9.18 -7.28
CA THR A 460 9.98 -10.36 -6.81
C THR A 460 10.38 -10.31 -5.32
N ASP A 461 10.45 -11.50 -4.70
CA ASP A 461 10.80 -11.73 -3.29
C ASP A 461 12.21 -11.26 -2.89
N THR A 462 13.13 -11.08 -3.87
CA THR A 462 14.55 -10.82 -3.60
C THR A 462 14.82 -9.49 -2.91
N LEU A 463 14.02 -8.45 -3.19
CA LEU A 463 14.19 -7.14 -2.59
C LEU A 463 13.69 -7.07 -1.13
N ILE A 464 12.76 -7.94 -0.75
CA ILE A 464 12.13 -7.91 0.59
C ILE A 464 13.14 -8.17 1.70
N LYS A 465 13.97 -9.21 1.54
CA LYS A 465 14.90 -9.67 2.58
C LYS A 465 16.03 -8.68 2.87
N GLU A 466 16.34 -7.81 1.92
CA GLU A 466 17.42 -6.84 2.04
C GLU A 466 16.99 -5.51 2.70
N ILE A 467 15.68 -5.24 2.79
CA ILE A 467 15.16 -3.92 3.23
C ILE A 467 14.31 -4.00 4.50
N ILE A 468 13.67 -5.13 4.83
CA ILE A 468 13.04 -5.28 6.16
C ILE A 468 14.15 -5.35 7.22
N GLY A 469 14.32 -4.26 7.98
CA GLY A 469 15.16 -4.25 9.17
C GLY A 469 14.63 -5.23 10.21
N GLU A 470 15.48 -5.72 11.11
CA GLU A 470 15.06 -6.63 12.19
C GLU A 470 14.05 -6.00 13.15
N GLN A 471 13.90 -4.67 13.10
CA GLN A 471 13.14 -3.91 14.06
C GLN A 471 11.93 -3.21 13.42
N LEU A 472 10.75 -3.55 13.93
CA LEU A 472 9.48 -2.88 13.59
C LEU A 472 9.48 -1.44 14.10
N ILE A 473 8.97 -0.52 13.28
CA ILE A 473 8.93 0.91 13.55
C ILE A 473 7.50 1.27 13.99
N PRO A 474 7.29 1.75 15.23
CA PRO A 474 5.97 2.15 15.68
C PRO A 474 5.37 3.26 14.83
N SER A 475 4.07 3.13 14.52
CA SER A 475 3.33 4.13 13.74
C SER A 475 3.28 5.50 14.42
N SER A 476 3.41 5.55 15.75
CA SER A 476 3.49 6.81 16.51
C SER A 476 4.66 7.70 16.08
N LEU A 477 5.73 7.13 15.52
CA LEU A 477 6.91 7.88 15.10
C LEU A 477 6.67 8.75 13.87
N HIS A 478 5.64 8.46 13.07
CA HIS A 478 5.28 9.28 11.91
C HIS A 478 4.90 10.71 12.30
N ALA A 479 4.25 10.87 13.45
CA ALA A 479 3.85 12.18 13.98
C ALA A 479 4.87 12.79 14.95
N ASP A 480 6.01 12.12 15.21
CA ASP A 480 6.98 12.58 16.20
C ASP A 480 7.74 13.82 15.69
N LYS A 481 7.49 14.95 16.35
CA LYS A 481 8.11 16.25 16.07
C LYS A 481 9.29 16.57 16.98
N SER A 482 9.79 15.61 17.75
CA SER A 482 10.96 15.79 18.61
C SER A 482 12.17 16.20 17.74
N PRO A 483 12.88 17.29 18.09
CA PRO A 483 13.98 17.79 17.29
C PRO A 483 15.17 16.83 17.34
N VAL A 484 15.82 16.65 16.21
CA VAL A 484 17.10 15.94 16.09
C VAL A 484 18.07 16.79 15.28
N TRP A 485 19.34 16.69 15.63
CA TRP A 485 20.41 17.46 15.02
C TRP A 485 21.26 16.56 14.13
N ILE A 486 21.77 17.08 13.02
CA ILE A 486 22.63 16.35 12.09
C ILE A 486 23.96 17.10 11.98
N THR A 487 25.07 16.38 12.12
CA THR A 487 26.45 16.87 12.02
C THR A 487 27.17 16.37 10.79
#